data_AF-A0AAV0VZQ3-F1
#
_entry.id   AF-A0AAV0VZQ3-F1
#
_cell.length_a   1.000
_cell.length_b   1.000
_cell.length_c   1.000
_cell.angle_alpha   90.00
_cell.angle_beta   90.00
_cell.angle_gamma   90.00
#
_symmetry.space_group_name_H-M   'P 1'
#
loop_
_entity.id
_entity.type
_entity.pdbx_description
1 polymer ?
#
loop_
_entity_poly.entity_id
_entity_poly.type
_entity_poly.pdbx_seq_one_letter_code
_entity_poly.pdbx_strand_id
1 'polypeptide(L)'
;MSQNKKRKIDTECRIFNDNWSLSYFFIEYRNKAMCLICYETVAVFKEFNIKRHYESKHQNKYVNCKGNLRTSLLEKFKQNFKSERVGNVFEKYNRGKDEIIRASYEVANLIARENKSFSDGEFVKKCILASVKEIIPEKMSVFENISLSRNTITRRVEDIGGDLMTQLQIKSKTFTFFSLALDESTDVSDTAQLLIFIRGIDILYTLDI
;
A
#
# COMPACT_ATOMS: atom_id res chain seq x y z
N MET A 1 25.43 -51.60 -30.69
CA MET A 1 25.61 -50.81 -29.46
C MET A 1 24.61 -49.65 -29.47
N SER A 2 23.59 -49.70 -28.61
CA SER A 2 22.56 -48.66 -28.50
C SER A 2 23.20 -47.37 -27.96
N GLN A 3 23.26 -46.32 -28.77
CA GLN A 3 23.72 -45.01 -28.32
C GLN A 3 22.70 -44.42 -27.35
N ASN A 4 23.04 -44.40 -26.07
CA ASN A 4 22.29 -43.65 -25.05
C ASN A 4 22.35 -42.15 -25.40
N LYS A 5 21.32 -41.64 -26.09
CA LYS A 5 21.11 -40.20 -26.28
C LYS A 5 21.03 -39.55 -24.90
N LYS A 6 22.04 -38.72 -24.57
CA LYS A 6 22.01 -37.90 -23.35
C LYS A 6 20.82 -36.95 -23.44
N ARG A 7 19.86 -37.11 -22.52
CA ARG A 7 18.62 -36.33 -22.45
C ARG A 7 18.98 -34.87 -22.16
N LYS A 8 18.49 -33.93 -22.97
CA LYS A 8 18.69 -32.49 -22.77
C LYS A 8 17.43 -31.87 -22.13
N ILE A 9 17.62 -30.96 -21.18
CA ILE A 9 16.57 -30.40 -20.30
C ILE A 9 15.53 -29.57 -21.08
N ASP A 10 15.96 -28.92 -22.16
CA ASP A 10 15.15 -28.13 -23.10
C ASP A 10 14.12 -28.96 -23.89
N THR A 11 14.37 -30.26 -24.09
CA THR A 11 13.47 -31.15 -24.85
C THR A 11 12.30 -31.73 -24.05
N GLU A 12 12.28 -31.56 -22.72
CA GLU A 12 11.36 -32.29 -21.85
C GLU A 12 10.14 -31.51 -21.36
N CYS A 13 9.95 -30.24 -21.79
CA CYS A 13 8.78 -29.39 -21.48
C CYS A 13 8.22 -29.60 -20.06
N ARG A 14 9.09 -29.65 -19.05
CA ARG A 14 8.69 -30.05 -17.71
C ARG A 14 7.95 -28.90 -17.04
N ILE A 15 6.69 -29.12 -16.69
CA ILE A 15 5.81 -28.14 -16.04
C ILE A 15 5.85 -28.40 -14.52
N PHE A 16 5.67 -27.35 -13.72
CA PHE A 16 5.52 -27.48 -12.28
C PHE A 16 4.26 -28.30 -11.93
N ASN A 17 4.35 -29.20 -10.97
CA ASN A 17 3.20 -29.97 -10.49
C ASN A 17 2.70 -29.38 -9.17
N ASP A 18 1.45 -28.92 -9.15
CA ASP A 18 0.83 -28.27 -7.99
C ASP A 18 0.80 -29.14 -6.73
N ASN A 19 0.78 -30.47 -6.89
CA ASN A 19 0.84 -31.40 -5.76
C ASN A 19 2.11 -31.21 -4.91
N TRP A 20 3.20 -30.71 -5.51
CA TRP A 20 4.43 -30.40 -4.79
C TRP A 20 4.25 -29.29 -3.74
N SER A 21 3.22 -28.46 -3.87
CA SER A 21 2.84 -27.49 -2.83
C SER A 21 2.45 -28.20 -1.54
N LEU A 22 1.60 -29.21 -1.63
CA LEU A 22 1.14 -29.94 -0.45
C LEU A 22 2.17 -30.99 -0.02
N SER A 23 2.82 -31.69 -0.94
CA SER A 23 3.79 -32.74 -0.62
C SER A 23 5.09 -32.18 -0.04
N TYR A 24 5.59 -31.05 -0.55
CA TYR A 24 6.95 -30.58 -0.25
C TYR A 24 7.04 -29.09 0.14
N PHE A 25 5.93 -28.36 0.18
CA PHE A 25 5.88 -26.90 0.42
C PHE A 25 6.64 -26.08 -0.64
N PHE A 26 6.48 -26.46 -1.91
CA PHE A 26 7.05 -25.72 -3.03
C PHE A 26 5.98 -24.99 -3.85
N ILE A 27 6.32 -23.86 -4.44
CA ILE A 27 5.48 -23.16 -5.42
C ILE A 27 6.29 -22.86 -6.68
N GLU A 28 5.60 -22.64 -7.80
CA GLU A 28 6.21 -22.02 -8.97
C GLU A 28 6.38 -20.51 -8.73
N TYR A 29 7.61 -20.02 -8.93
CA TYR A 29 7.92 -18.60 -8.87
C TYR A 29 8.96 -18.24 -9.93
N ARG A 30 8.60 -17.34 -10.86
CA ARG A 30 9.46 -16.90 -11.97
C ARG A 30 10.10 -18.07 -12.75
N ASN A 31 9.29 -19.06 -13.11
CA ASN A 31 9.70 -20.25 -13.85
C ASN A 31 10.77 -21.11 -13.13
N LYS A 32 10.77 -21.10 -11.79
CA LYS A 32 11.60 -21.95 -10.92
C LYS A 32 10.74 -22.47 -9.76
N ALA A 33 11.15 -23.59 -9.15
CA ALA A 33 10.47 -24.13 -7.98
C ALA A 33 11.07 -23.49 -6.73
N MET A 34 10.27 -22.83 -5.90
CA MET A 34 10.72 -22.17 -4.67
C MET A 34 10.17 -22.85 -3.43
N CYS A 35 11.04 -23.14 -2.46
CA CYS A 35 10.63 -23.68 -1.16
C CYS A 35 10.02 -22.58 -0.29
N LEU A 36 8.82 -22.79 0.25
CA LEU A 36 8.16 -21.82 1.13
C LEU A 36 8.70 -21.83 2.58
N ILE A 37 9.54 -22.81 2.94
CA ILE A 37 10.10 -22.92 4.29
C ILE A 37 11.40 -22.10 4.42
N CYS A 38 12.27 -22.15 3.40
CA CYS A 38 13.59 -21.52 3.43
C CYS A 38 13.89 -20.61 2.23
N TYR A 39 12.93 -20.44 1.32
CA TYR A 39 13.01 -19.56 0.15
C TYR A 39 14.12 -19.86 -0.86
N GLU A 40 14.75 -21.04 -0.77
CA GLU A 40 15.69 -21.52 -1.79
C GLU A 40 14.95 -21.96 -3.06
N THR A 41 15.59 -21.77 -4.22
CA THR A 41 15.03 -22.14 -5.52
C THR A 41 15.72 -23.35 -6.13
N VAL A 42 14.93 -24.27 -6.67
CA VAL A 42 15.38 -25.39 -7.50
C VAL A 42 15.10 -25.03 -8.96
N ALA A 43 16.16 -24.94 -9.77
CA ALA A 43 16.08 -24.48 -11.16
C ALA A 43 15.38 -25.45 -12.12
N VAL A 44 15.30 -26.74 -11.76
CA VAL A 44 14.73 -27.78 -12.62
C VAL A 44 13.49 -28.36 -11.96
N PHE A 45 12.35 -28.28 -12.64
CA PHE A 45 11.09 -28.92 -12.25
C PHE A 45 11.19 -30.44 -12.36
N LYS A 46 11.79 -31.05 -11.32
CA LYS A 46 11.92 -32.49 -11.17
C LYS A 46 11.62 -32.84 -9.73
N GLU A 47 10.63 -33.72 -9.54
CA GLU A 47 10.21 -34.15 -8.20
C GLU A 47 11.40 -34.65 -7.38
N PHE A 48 12.31 -35.43 -7.97
CA PHE A 48 13.52 -35.89 -7.27
C PHE A 48 14.32 -34.75 -6.61
N ASN A 49 14.49 -33.62 -7.30
CA ASN A 49 15.25 -32.48 -6.77
C ASN A 49 14.49 -31.78 -5.64
N ILE A 50 13.18 -31.59 -5.82
CA ILE A 50 12.28 -30.93 -4.87
C ILE A 50 12.13 -31.78 -3.60
N LYS A 51 11.85 -33.07 -3.79
CA LYS A 51 11.77 -34.08 -2.72
C LYS A 51 13.08 -34.16 -1.96
N ARG A 52 14.22 -34.32 -2.63
CA ARG A 52 15.55 -34.35 -1.98
C ARG A 52 15.81 -33.10 -1.14
N HIS A 53 15.45 -31.91 -1.65
CA HIS A 53 15.56 -30.67 -0.88
C HIS A 53 14.72 -30.74 0.40
N TYR A 54 13.44 -31.11 0.29
CA TYR A 54 12.56 -31.22 1.45
C TYR A 54 13.03 -32.27 2.47
N GLU A 55 13.41 -33.46 2.00
CA GLU A 55 13.87 -34.56 2.84
C GLU A 55 15.15 -34.24 3.59
N SER A 56 16.13 -33.64 2.91
CA SER A 56 17.43 -33.31 3.54
C SER A 56 17.39 -32.12 4.49
N LYS A 57 16.53 -31.12 4.25
CA LYS A 57 16.53 -29.86 5.02
C LYS A 57 15.37 -29.71 5.99
N HIS A 58 14.20 -30.28 5.68
CA HIS A 58 12.95 -29.91 6.35
C HIS A 58 12.15 -31.08 6.92
N GLN A 59 12.32 -32.29 6.39
CA GLN A 59 11.49 -33.44 6.77
C GLN A 59 11.50 -33.70 8.27
N ASN A 60 12.66 -33.67 8.93
CA ASN A 60 12.76 -33.91 10.38
C ASN A 60 11.90 -32.94 11.20
N LYS A 61 11.77 -31.68 10.74
CA LYS A 61 10.98 -30.64 11.42
C LYS A 61 9.47 -30.80 11.19
N TYR A 62 9.06 -31.39 10.07
CA TYR A 62 7.65 -31.46 9.64
C TYR A 62 7.14 -32.89 9.44
N VAL A 63 7.82 -33.90 9.97
CA VAL A 63 7.48 -35.33 9.83
C VAL A 63 6.10 -35.67 10.42
N ASN A 64 5.71 -34.95 11.48
CA ASN A 64 4.43 -35.12 12.16
C ASN A 64 3.31 -34.24 11.58
N CYS A 65 3.61 -33.38 10.60
CA CYS A 65 2.63 -32.50 9.96
C CYS A 65 1.92 -33.27 8.83
N LYS A 66 0.82 -33.95 9.17
CA LYS A 66 -0.04 -34.71 8.25
C LYS A 66 -1.47 -34.16 8.21
N GLY A 67 -2.20 -34.43 7.13
CA GLY A 67 -3.61 -34.07 6.98
C GLY A 67 -3.86 -32.56 7.08
N ASN A 68 -4.92 -32.17 7.79
CA ASN A 68 -5.37 -30.77 7.90
C ASN A 68 -4.31 -29.82 8.44
N LEU A 69 -3.47 -30.27 9.40
CA LEU A 69 -2.37 -29.48 9.94
C LEU A 69 -1.38 -29.06 8.85
N ARG A 70 -1.12 -29.94 7.89
CA ARG A 70 -0.22 -29.67 6.77
C ARG A 70 -0.80 -28.62 5.83
N THR A 71 -2.10 -28.72 5.54
CA THR A 71 -2.82 -27.76 4.69
C THR A 71 -2.84 -26.37 5.33
N SER A 72 -3.18 -26.27 6.62
CA SER A 72 -3.15 -25.00 7.34
C SER A 72 -1.75 -24.38 7.38
N LEU A 73 -0.71 -25.20 7.53
CA LEU A 73 0.66 -24.74 7.52
C LEU A 73 1.10 -24.26 6.13
N LEU A 74 0.67 -24.95 5.06
CA LEU A 74 0.91 -24.51 3.68
C LEU A 74 0.27 -23.14 3.42
N GLU A 75 -0.99 -22.95 3.81
CA GLU A 75 -1.67 -21.67 3.64
C GLU A 75 -1.00 -20.56 4.45
N LYS A 76 -0.57 -20.85 5.69
CA LYS A 76 0.25 -19.92 6.48
C LYS A 76 1.55 -19.56 5.78
N PHE A 77 2.28 -20.54 5.22
CA PHE A 77 3.50 -20.26 4.48
C PHE A 77 3.26 -19.49 3.18
N LYS A 78 2.17 -19.73 2.46
CA LYS A 78 1.79 -18.91 1.31
C LYS A 78 1.43 -17.48 1.71
N GLN A 79 0.71 -17.29 2.82
CA GLN A 79 0.40 -15.97 3.35
C GLN A 79 1.69 -15.23 3.78
N ASN A 80 2.57 -15.91 4.52
CA ASN A 80 3.88 -15.37 4.88
C ASN A 80 4.69 -15.01 3.65
N PHE A 81 4.75 -15.90 2.65
CA PHE A 81 5.46 -15.65 1.39
C PHE A 81 4.90 -14.42 0.65
N LYS A 82 3.58 -14.26 0.61
CA LYS A 82 2.94 -13.04 0.08
C LYS A 82 3.35 -11.82 0.90
N SER A 83 3.27 -11.86 2.22
CA SER A 83 3.63 -10.72 3.08
C SER A 83 5.13 -10.36 3.03
N GLU A 84 6.01 -11.36 2.97
CA GLU A 84 7.46 -11.17 3.03
C GLU A 84 8.04 -10.70 1.69
N ARG A 85 7.44 -11.07 0.54
CA ARG A 85 7.95 -10.73 -0.79
C ARG A 85 7.12 -9.67 -1.54
N VAL A 86 5.85 -9.44 -1.18
CA VAL A 86 5.08 -8.28 -1.69
C VAL A 86 5.44 -7.01 -0.91
N GLY A 87 5.98 -7.10 0.32
CA GLY A 87 6.10 -5.95 1.23
C GLY A 87 7.50 -5.43 1.65
N ASN A 88 8.64 -5.90 1.13
CA ASN A 88 9.92 -5.59 1.82
C ASN A 88 11.07 -4.93 1.05
N VAL A 89 11.00 -4.74 -0.26
CA VAL A 89 12.01 -3.96 -1.00
C VAL A 89 11.41 -2.73 -1.70
N PHE A 90 10.22 -2.88 -2.26
CA PHE A 90 9.49 -1.76 -2.88
C PHE A 90 8.83 -0.86 -1.83
N GLU A 91 8.25 -1.42 -0.76
CA GLU A 91 7.66 -0.63 0.33
C GLU A 91 8.68 0.08 1.23
N LYS A 92 9.90 -0.44 1.42
CA LYS A 92 10.90 0.29 2.22
C LYS A 92 11.36 1.57 1.51
N TYR A 93 11.44 1.54 0.18
CA TYR A 93 11.74 2.72 -0.63
C TYR A 93 10.53 3.66 -0.76
N ASN A 94 9.31 3.12 -0.84
CA ASN A 94 8.09 3.93 -0.92
C ASN A 94 7.61 4.46 0.44
N ARG A 95 7.86 3.80 1.58
CA ARG A 95 7.45 4.30 2.91
C ARG A 95 8.01 5.70 3.20
N GLY A 96 9.29 5.93 2.90
CA GLY A 96 9.89 7.25 3.05
C GLY A 96 9.28 8.31 2.12
N LYS A 97 8.90 7.92 0.89
CA LYS A 97 8.19 8.81 -0.04
C LYS A 97 6.75 9.10 0.42
N ASP A 98 6.06 8.08 0.91
CA ASP A 98 4.69 8.19 1.42
C ASP A 98 4.62 9.06 2.68
N GLU A 99 5.62 8.97 3.56
CA GLU A 99 5.75 9.86 4.73
C GLU A 99 5.96 11.31 4.33
N ILE A 100 6.84 11.58 3.37
CA ILE A 100 7.09 12.94 2.83
C ILE A 100 5.81 13.50 2.18
N ILE A 101 5.12 12.68 1.38
CA ILE A 101 3.86 13.06 0.76
C ILE A 101 2.79 13.32 1.82
N ARG A 102 2.66 12.47 2.83
CA ARG A 102 1.70 12.67 3.92
C ARG A 102 1.97 13.95 4.71
N ALA A 103 3.23 14.22 5.06
CA ALA A 103 3.62 15.44 5.75
C ALA A 103 3.25 16.70 4.96
N SER A 104 3.40 16.67 3.63
CA SER A 104 3.02 17.80 2.78
C SER A 104 1.50 17.96 2.61
N TYR A 105 0.72 16.88 2.69
CA TYR A 105 -0.75 16.97 2.78
C TYR A 105 -1.17 17.59 4.11
N GLU A 106 -0.53 17.20 5.21
CA GLU A 106 -0.84 17.73 6.54
C GLU A 106 -0.59 19.24 6.61
N VAL A 107 0.56 19.70 6.11
CA VAL A 107 0.86 21.14 6.05
C VAL A 107 -0.13 21.88 5.15
N ALA A 108 -0.50 21.30 3.99
CA ALA A 108 -1.49 21.92 3.10
C ALA A 108 -2.87 22.04 3.77
N ASN A 109 -3.30 21.00 4.49
CA ASN A 109 -4.55 21.00 5.25
C ASN A 109 -4.53 22.06 6.36
N LEU A 110 -3.43 22.19 7.11
CA LEU A 110 -3.28 23.23 8.14
C LEU A 110 -3.36 24.63 7.54
N ILE A 111 -2.66 24.90 6.43
CA ILE A 111 -2.72 26.19 5.73
C ILE A 111 -4.16 26.51 5.31
N ALA A 112 -4.87 25.55 4.74
CA ALA A 112 -6.27 25.73 4.31
C ALA A 112 -7.21 25.99 5.49
N ARG A 113 -7.11 25.20 6.57
CA ARG A 113 -7.98 25.33 7.76
C ARG A 113 -7.79 26.65 8.49
N GLU A 114 -6.57 27.17 8.52
CA GLU A 114 -6.24 28.46 9.14
C GLU A 114 -6.45 29.65 8.19
N ASN A 115 -7.05 29.42 7.01
CA ASN A 115 -7.28 30.43 5.96
C ASN A 115 -6.02 31.24 5.60
N LYS A 116 -4.87 30.56 5.51
CA LYS A 116 -3.58 31.16 5.15
C LYS A 116 -3.35 31.14 3.64
N SER A 117 -2.44 32.00 3.16
CA SER A 117 -2.10 32.01 1.73
C SER A 117 -1.43 30.71 1.35
N PHE A 118 -1.76 30.13 0.20
CA PHE A 118 -1.06 28.93 -0.29
C PHE A 118 0.43 29.19 -0.58
N SER A 119 0.82 30.45 -0.73
CA SER A 119 2.22 30.87 -0.83
C SER A 119 2.99 30.66 0.48
N ASP A 120 2.30 30.64 1.62
CA ASP A 120 2.91 30.51 2.95
C ASP A 120 3.60 29.15 3.12
N GLY A 121 3.27 28.16 2.29
CA GLY A 121 3.96 26.87 2.25
C GLY A 121 5.48 27.00 2.05
N GLU A 122 5.93 27.99 1.27
CA GLU A 122 7.37 28.25 1.08
C GLU A 122 8.03 28.81 2.35
N PHE A 123 7.31 29.67 3.07
CA PHE A 123 7.76 30.19 4.36
C PHE A 123 7.82 29.08 5.42
N VAL A 124 6.76 28.25 5.51
CA VAL A 124 6.72 27.07 6.40
C VAL A 124 7.90 26.14 6.11
N LYS A 125 8.23 25.89 4.83
CA LYS A 125 9.39 25.09 4.46
C LYS A 125 10.70 25.68 4.99
N LYS A 126 10.90 27.00 4.87
CA LYS A 126 12.07 27.69 5.42
C LYS A 126 12.17 27.52 6.94
N CYS A 127 11.05 27.66 7.65
CA CYS A 127 11.00 27.47 9.10
C CYS A 127 11.39 26.03 9.51
N ILE A 128 10.86 25.02 8.81
CA ILE A 128 11.21 23.61 9.06
C ILE A 128 12.70 23.37 8.84
N LEU A 129 13.26 23.83 7.72
CA LEU A 129 14.66 23.63 7.40
C LEU A 129 15.61 24.36 8.36
N ALA A 130 15.25 25.56 8.80
CA ALA A 130 16.01 26.29 9.81
C ALA A 130 16.08 25.52 11.14
N SER A 131 14.95 24.99 11.61
CA SER A 131 14.89 24.19 12.83
C SER A 131 15.65 22.86 12.71
N VAL A 132 15.49 22.15 11.60
CA VAL A 132 16.15 20.85 11.37
C VAL A 132 17.66 21.01 11.29
N LYS A 133 18.15 22.09 10.68
CA LYS A 133 19.58 22.38 10.56
C LYS A 133 20.26 22.49 11.93
N GLU A 134 19.61 23.12 12.92
CA GLU A 134 20.18 23.34 14.25
C GLU A 134 20.00 22.11 15.18
N ILE A 135 18.90 21.37 15.05
CA ILE A 135 18.56 20.28 15.99
C ILE A 135 19.03 18.91 15.48
N ILE A 136 18.82 18.60 14.19
CA ILE A 136 19.01 17.26 13.60
C ILE A 136 19.56 17.36 12.16
N PRO A 137 20.79 17.89 11.97
CA PRO A 137 21.35 18.14 10.65
C PRO A 137 21.52 16.88 9.80
N GLU A 138 21.63 15.69 10.40
CA GLU A 138 21.75 14.42 9.69
C GLU A 138 20.50 14.04 8.88
N LYS A 139 19.33 14.61 9.20
CA LYS A 139 18.07 14.35 8.49
C LYS A 139 17.65 15.45 7.51
N MET A 140 18.50 16.45 7.28
CA MET A 140 18.16 17.65 6.49
C MET A 140 17.64 17.31 5.09
N SER A 141 18.27 16.36 4.40
CA SER A 141 17.85 15.89 3.06
C SER A 141 16.45 15.30 3.02
N VAL A 142 15.94 14.74 4.12
CA VAL A 142 14.57 14.17 4.18
C VAL A 142 13.53 15.30 4.15
N PHE A 143 13.77 16.38 4.91
CA PHE A 143 12.85 17.52 5.00
C PHE A 143 12.91 18.43 3.77
N GLU A 144 14.05 18.51 3.09
CA GLU A 144 14.17 19.22 1.80
C GLU A 144 13.24 18.63 0.72
N ASN A 145 13.02 17.31 0.76
CA ASN A 145 12.15 16.61 -0.18
C ASN A 145 10.65 16.88 0.05
N ILE A 146 10.26 17.55 1.14
CA ILE A 146 8.87 17.95 1.35
C ILE A 146 8.51 19.10 0.40
N SER A 147 7.63 18.81 -0.55
CA SER A 147 7.16 19.79 -1.54
C SER A 147 6.05 20.65 -0.96
N LEU A 148 6.35 21.93 -0.70
CA LEU A 148 5.42 22.93 -0.14
C LEU A 148 5.33 24.19 -1.02
N SER A 149 5.63 24.09 -2.31
CA SER A 149 5.44 25.20 -3.25
C SER A 149 3.96 25.58 -3.33
N ARG A 150 3.64 26.83 -3.68
CA ARG A 150 2.24 27.27 -3.88
C ARG A 150 1.43 26.29 -4.72
N ASN A 151 1.96 25.88 -5.87
CA ASN A 151 1.29 24.95 -6.79
C ASN A 151 1.11 23.54 -6.22
N THR A 152 1.98 23.12 -5.29
CA THR A 152 1.84 21.85 -4.59
C THR A 152 0.77 21.95 -3.52
N ILE A 153 0.75 23.04 -2.75
CA ILE A 153 -0.27 23.29 -1.73
C ILE A 153 -1.66 23.37 -2.38
N THR A 154 -1.81 24.15 -3.46
CA THR A 154 -3.07 24.24 -4.22
C THR A 154 -3.61 22.87 -4.60
N ARG A 155 -2.81 22.04 -5.29
CA ARG A 155 -3.24 20.70 -5.71
C ARG A 155 -3.65 19.82 -4.53
N ARG A 156 -2.90 19.84 -3.44
CA ARG A 156 -3.22 19.03 -2.25
C ARG A 156 -4.51 19.48 -1.58
N VAL A 157 -4.76 20.78 -1.53
CA VAL A 157 -6.02 21.33 -1.01
C VAL A 157 -7.18 20.95 -1.92
N GLU A 158 -7.01 21.00 -3.25
CA GLU A 158 -7.99 20.51 -4.22
C GLU A 158 -8.27 19.01 -4.05
N ASP A 159 -7.23 18.19 -3.89
CA ASP A 159 -7.34 16.75 -3.66
C ASP A 159 -8.10 16.44 -2.35
N ILE A 160 -7.77 17.15 -1.26
CA ILE A 160 -8.49 17.06 0.02
C ILE A 160 -9.96 17.47 -0.16
N GLY A 161 -10.22 18.57 -0.86
CA GLY A 161 -11.57 19.04 -1.14
C GLY A 161 -12.38 18.04 -1.98
N GLY A 162 -11.76 17.42 -2.97
CA GLY A 162 -12.37 16.39 -3.81
C GLY A 162 -12.69 15.11 -3.04
N ASP A 163 -11.82 14.69 -2.14
CA ASP A 163 -12.07 13.56 -1.24
C ASP A 163 -13.22 13.85 -0.28
N LEU A 164 -13.22 15.02 0.38
CA LEU A 164 -14.31 15.46 1.25
C LEU A 164 -15.65 15.51 0.49
N MET A 165 -15.66 16.07 -0.73
CA MET A 165 -16.85 16.09 -1.58
C MET A 165 -17.34 14.67 -1.90
N THR A 166 -16.44 13.76 -2.22
CA THR A 166 -16.77 12.35 -2.50
C THR A 166 -17.39 11.68 -1.27
N GLN A 167 -16.79 11.87 -0.09
CA GLN A 167 -17.31 11.35 1.17
C GLN A 167 -18.71 11.90 1.47
N LEU A 168 -18.91 13.21 1.30
CA LEU A 168 -20.22 13.85 1.47
C LEU A 168 -21.27 13.32 0.48
N GLN A 169 -20.92 13.07 -0.77
CA GLN A 169 -21.81 12.47 -1.77
C GLN A 169 -22.18 11.01 -1.46
N ILE A 170 -21.26 10.24 -0.90
CA ILE A 170 -21.54 8.87 -0.45
C ILE A 170 -22.49 8.92 0.74
N LYS A 171 -22.23 9.82 1.69
CA LYS A 171 -23.05 9.98 2.90
C LYS A 171 -24.43 10.54 2.60
N SER A 172 -24.57 11.47 1.66
CA SER A 172 -25.88 12.05 1.32
C SER A 172 -26.86 11.02 0.76
N LYS A 173 -26.37 9.95 0.13
CA LYS A 173 -27.19 8.82 -0.34
C LYS A 173 -27.80 7.99 0.79
N THR A 174 -27.28 8.10 2.02
CA THR A 174 -27.81 7.38 3.19
C THR A 174 -28.87 8.16 3.94
N PHE A 175 -29.15 9.42 3.55
CA PHE A 175 -30.14 10.24 4.21
C PHE A 175 -31.56 9.76 3.88
N THR A 176 -32.36 9.54 4.93
CA THR A 176 -33.80 9.24 4.79
C THR A 176 -34.59 10.52 4.60
N PHE A 177 -34.20 11.56 5.33
CA PHE A 177 -34.73 12.92 5.21
C PHE A 177 -33.58 13.91 5.19
N PHE A 178 -33.73 15.00 4.47
CA PHE A 178 -32.77 16.10 4.46
C PHE A 178 -33.48 17.45 4.38
N SER A 179 -32.83 18.49 4.87
CA SER A 179 -33.21 19.88 4.65
C SER A 179 -32.04 20.67 4.07
N LEU A 180 -32.39 21.72 3.32
CA LEU A 180 -31.44 22.66 2.74
C LEU A 180 -31.73 24.05 3.31
N ALA A 181 -30.69 24.75 3.75
CA ALA A 181 -30.76 26.18 4.02
C ALA A 181 -29.90 26.92 3.00
N LEU A 182 -30.48 27.94 2.36
CA LEU A 182 -29.85 28.76 1.34
C LEU A 182 -29.69 30.16 1.91
N ASP A 183 -28.47 30.67 1.89
CA ASP A 183 -28.16 32.03 2.34
C ASP A 183 -27.43 32.77 1.22
N GLU A 184 -28.04 33.82 0.70
CA GLU A 184 -27.47 34.65 -0.35
C GLU A 184 -27.03 35.99 0.25
N SER A 185 -25.77 36.35 0.03
CA SER A 185 -25.20 37.63 0.45
C SER A 185 -24.39 38.24 -0.70
N THR A 186 -24.10 39.53 -0.65
CA THR A 186 -23.19 40.19 -1.59
C THR A 186 -21.85 40.46 -0.92
N ASP A 187 -20.76 40.25 -1.66
CA ASP A 187 -19.43 40.57 -1.16
C ASP A 187 -19.09 42.06 -1.36
N VAL A 188 -17.88 42.44 -0.93
CA VAL A 188 -17.38 43.82 -1.03
C VAL A 188 -17.26 44.34 -2.47
N SER A 189 -17.36 43.46 -3.47
CA SER A 189 -17.32 43.78 -4.90
C SER A 189 -18.72 43.69 -5.53
N ASP A 190 -19.79 43.66 -4.73
CA ASP A 190 -21.18 43.50 -5.17
C ASP A 190 -21.43 42.20 -5.95
N THR A 191 -20.62 41.17 -5.70
CA THR A 191 -20.81 39.85 -6.29
C THR A 191 -21.67 38.99 -5.36
N ALA A 192 -22.79 38.47 -5.88
CA ALA A 192 -23.66 37.57 -5.12
C ALA A 192 -22.94 36.24 -4.80
N GLN A 193 -22.95 35.86 -3.53
CA GLN A 193 -22.44 34.60 -3.01
C GLN A 193 -23.59 33.80 -2.39
N LEU A 194 -23.75 32.54 -2.81
CA LEU A 194 -24.77 31.61 -2.30
C LEU A 194 -24.13 30.53 -1.44
N LEU A 195 -24.50 30.50 -0.16
CA LEU A 195 -24.16 29.43 0.77
C LEU A 195 -25.30 28.41 0.81
N ILE A 196 -24.94 27.13 0.75
CA ILE A 196 -25.88 26.01 0.82
C ILE A 196 -25.50 25.13 2.00
N PHE A 197 -26.36 25.06 3.01
CA PHE A 197 -26.22 24.16 4.15
C PHE A 197 -27.12 22.95 3.95
N ILE A 198 -26.57 21.75 4.12
CA ILE A 198 -27.29 20.48 4.00
C ILE A 198 -27.34 19.83 5.38
N ARG A 199 -28.53 19.53 5.88
CA ARG A 199 -28.73 18.76 7.12
C ARG A 199 -29.45 17.46 6.78
N GLY A 200 -28.83 16.33 7.06
CA GLY A 200 -29.38 14.99 6.80
C GLY A 200 -29.71 14.23 8.07
N ILE A 201 -30.66 13.31 8.00
CA ILE A 201 -30.95 12.30 9.04
C ILE A 201 -30.78 10.92 8.39
N ASP A 202 -29.89 10.10 8.95
CA ASP A 202 -29.72 8.71 8.54
C ASP A 202 -30.67 7.76 9.30
N ILE A 203 -30.68 6.49 8.90
CA ILE A 203 -31.56 5.45 9.48
C ILE A 203 -31.23 5.18 10.97
N LEU A 204 -30.03 5.56 11.42
CA LEU A 204 -29.57 5.43 12.79
C LEU A 204 -29.96 6.63 13.66
N TYR A 205 -30.67 7.62 13.09
CA TYR A 205 -31.02 8.90 13.73
C TYR A 205 -29.80 9.68 14.23
N THR A 206 -28.63 9.46 13.62
CA THR A 206 -27.44 10.25 13.92
C THR A 206 -27.58 11.62 13.24
N LEU A 207 -27.54 12.68 14.06
CA LEU A 207 -27.53 14.06 13.59
C LEU A 207 -26.09 14.48 13.32
N ASP A 208 -25.74 14.63 12.06
CA ASP A 208 -24.50 15.32 11.67
C ASP A 208 -24.81 16.80 11.42
N ILE A 209 -24.11 17.66 12.18
CA ILE A 209 -24.12 19.12 12.04
C ILE A 209 -22.95 19.54 11.16
#